data_AF-A0A059LGR9-F1
#
_entry.id   AF-A0A059LGR9-F1
#
_cell.length_a   1.000
_cell.length_b   1.000
_cell.length_c   1.000
_cell.angle_alpha   90.00
_cell.angle_beta   90.00
_cell.angle_gamma   90.00
#
_symmetry.space_group_name_H-M   'P 1'
#
loop_
_entity.id
_entity.type
_entity.pdbx_description
1 polymer ?
#
loop_
_entity_poly.entity_id
_entity_poly.type
_entity_poly.pdbx_seq_one_letter_code
_entity_poly.pdbx_strand_id
1 'polypeptide(L)'
;MDTHSTTSALDTSVFGDARSDRFDPLLMAEGEYYFRDYSCNHWRSPTIRVPGQLKLCSLSLYIVPRDVHEPITRLPFRCVDAIDALSGQVSALGEDLFAVSSSEAVDLAVGDRTAPY
;
A
#
# COMPACT_ATOMS: atom_id res chain seq x y z
N MET A 1 5.51 43.32 -28.50
CA MET A 1 6.33 42.10 -28.37
C MET A 1 6.70 42.03 -26.91
N ASP A 2 6.29 40.96 -26.23
CA ASP A 2 7.07 40.25 -25.20
C ASP A 2 6.15 39.22 -24.55
N THR A 3 6.23 38.04 -25.13
CA THR A 3 5.70 36.76 -24.66
C THR A 3 6.40 36.35 -23.38
N HIS A 4 5.65 36.14 -22.30
CA HIS A 4 6.06 35.24 -21.23
C HIS A 4 5.04 34.12 -21.11
N SER A 5 5.24 33.10 -21.94
CA SER A 5 4.70 31.76 -21.72
C SER A 5 5.35 31.22 -20.45
N THR A 6 4.59 31.16 -19.35
CA THR A 6 4.99 30.42 -18.16
C THR A 6 4.78 28.94 -18.46
N THR A 7 5.86 28.28 -18.87
CA THR A 7 5.92 26.83 -19.05
C THR A 7 5.60 26.16 -17.71
N SER A 8 4.42 25.55 -17.63
CA SER A 8 4.02 24.66 -16.56
C SER A 8 4.94 23.44 -16.60
N ALA A 9 5.72 23.25 -15.53
CA ALA A 9 6.52 22.05 -15.34
C ALA A 9 5.57 20.85 -15.23
N LEU A 10 5.76 19.89 -16.13
CA LEU A 10 5.12 18.58 -16.09
C LEU A 10 5.59 17.84 -14.84
N ASP A 11 4.82 17.94 -13.75
CA ASP A 11 4.98 17.08 -12.58
C ASP A 11 4.49 15.67 -12.97
N THR A 12 5.41 14.87 -13.51
CA THR A 12 5.17 13.46 -13.81
C THR A 12 5.52 12.66 -12.57
N SER A 13 4.67 12.74 -11.55
CA SER A 13 4.61 11.75 -10.48
C SER A 13 3.30 10.97 -10.65
N VAL A 14 3.32 9.98 -11.56
CA VAL A 14 2.19 9.03 -11.75
C VAL A 14 1.96 8.18 -10.49
N PHE A 15 2.96 8.15 -9.59
CA PHE A 15 2.95 7.49 -8.31
C PHE A 15 3.16 8.61 -7.26
N GLY A 16 2.20 8.79 -6.35
CA GLY A 16 1.94 10.01 -5.59
C GLY A 16 3.08 10.64 -4.77
N ASP A 17 2.73 11.75 -4.09
CA ASP A 17 3.60 12.67 -3.35
C ASP A 17 4.97 12.09 -2.90
N ALA A 18 6.03 12.65 -3.47
CA ALA A 18 7.43 12.19 -3.42
C ALA A 18 8.12 12.22 -2.03
N ARG A 19 7.38 12.27 -0.92
CA ARG A 19 7.93 12.12 0.44
C ARG A 19 7.58 10.74 0.99
N SER A 20 8.36 9.76 0.55
CA SER A 20 8.44 8.36 1.03
C SER A 20 7.42 7.36 0.47
N ASP A 21 7.29 7.25 -0.84
CA ASP A 21 6.75 6.00 -1.40
C ASP A 21 7.79 4.88 -1.21
N ARG A 22 7.52 3.98 -0.25
CA ARG A 22 8.37 2.80 0.02
C ARG A 22 8.11 1.67 -0.97
N PHE A 23 7.09 1.80 -1.80
CA PHE A 23 6.69 0.79 -2.76
C PHE A 23 7.46 0.95 -4.07
N ASP A 24 8.41 0.06 -4.31
CA ASP A 24 9.10 -0.04 -5.59
C ASP A 24 8.31 -1.01 -6.51
N PRO A 25 7.96 -0.64 -7.75
CA PRO A 25 7.39 -1.55 -8.73
C PRO A 25 8.20 -2.84 -8.94
N LEU A 26 9.49 -2.87 -8.62
CA LEU A 26 10.31 -4.10 -8.64
C LEU A 26 9.85 -5.16 -7.61
N LEU A 27 9.03 -4.78 -6.63
CA LEU A 27 8.39 -5.71 -5.69
C LEU A 27 7.16 -6.41 -6.28
N MET A 28 6.72 -5.97 -7.46
CA MET A 28 5.58 -6.54 -8.17
C MET A 28 5.93 -7.86 -8.84
N ALA A 29 4.93 -8.72 -9.01
CA ALA A 29 5.10 -9.92 -9.82
C ALA A 29 5.35 -9.53 -11.29
N GLU A 30 6.05 -10.40 -12.03
CA GLU A 30 6.29 -10.17 -13.45
C GLU A 30 4.97 -10.03 -14.22
N GLY A 31 4.85 -8.96 -15.00
CA GLY A 31 3.63 -8.64 -15.76
C GLY A 31 2.45 -8.13 -14.92
N GLU A 32 2.65 -7.85 -13.63
CA GLU A 32 1.64 -7.24 -12.78
C GLU A 32 1.50 -5.74 -13.07
N TYR A 33 0.26 -5.24 -13.04
CA TYR A 33 -0.05 -3.82 -13.24
C TYR A 33 -0.46 -3.17 -11.93
N TYR A 34 0.04 -1.96 -11.69
CA TYR A 34 -0.42 -1.12 -10.59
C TYR A 34 -1.68 -0.35 -11.01
N PHE A 35 -2.72 -0.34 -10.18
CA PHE A 35 -3.95 0.39 -10.46
C PHE A 35 -4.06 1.69 -9.67
N ARG A 36 -3.94 1.62 -8.33
CA ARG A 36 -4.09 2.77 -7.42
C ARG A 36 -3.74 2.43 -5.98
N ASP A 37 -3.67 3.45 -5.14
CA ASP A 37 -3.44 3.33 -3.71
C ASP A 37 -4.54 3.99 -2.87
N TYR A 38 -4.61 3.55 -1.62
CA TYR A 38 -5.50 4.07 -0.61
C TYR A 38 -4.73 4.31 0.68
N SER A 39 -4.98 5.43 1.36
CA SER A 39 -4.50 5.59 2.73
C SER A 39 -5.28 4.65 3.64
N CYS A 40 -4.59 3.83 4.42
CA CYS A 40 -5.23 2.87 5.31
C CYS A 40 -4.46 2.66 6.59
N ASN A 41 -5.11 1.96 7.53
CA ASN A 41 -4.48 1.48 8.75
C ASN A 41 -4.53 -0.04 8.75
N HIS A 42 -3.37 -0.68 8.86
CA HIS A 42 -3.28 -2.13 9.02
C HIS A 42 -3.41 -2.48 10.50
N TRP A 43 -4.46 -3.22 10.84
CA TRP A 43 -4.73 -3.66 12.20
C TRP A 43 -4.17 -5.07 12.40
N ARG A 44 -3.01 -5.18 13.07
CA ARG A 44 -2.40 -6.48 13.42
C ARG A 44 -3.10 -7.15 14.59
N SER A 45 -3.73 -6.34 15.43
CA SER A 45 -4.59 -6.77 16.53
C SER A 45 -5.65 -5.68 16.76
N PRO A 46 -6.67 -5.93 17.60
CA PRO A 46 -7.67 -4.91 17.94
C PRO A 46 -7.09 -3.63 18.58
N THR A 47 -5.83 -3.68 19.05
CA THR A 47 -5.16 -2.56 19.74
C THR A 47 -3.93 -2.03 18.99
N ILE A 48 -3.37 -2.80 18.06
CA ILE A 48 -2.15 -2.43 17.33
C ILE A 48 -2.53 -2.02 15.91
N ARG A 49 -2.40 -0.72 15.66
CA ARG A 49 -2.68 -0.07 14.38
C ARG A 49 -1.38 0.44 13.76
N VAL A 50 -1.13 0.04 12.52
CA VAL A 50 0.04 0.46 11.73
C VAL A 50 -0.44 1.34 10.56
N PRO A 51 -0.17 2.65 10.60
CA PRO A 51 -0.51 3.55 9.50
C PRO A 51 0.29 3.21 8.23
N GLY A 52 -0.36 3.27 7.08
CA GLY A 52 0.27 2.96 5.81
C GLY A 52 -0.60 3.24 4.60
N GLN A 53 -0.29 2.54 3.52
CA GLN A 53 -1.04 2.56 2.28
C GLN A 53 -1.40 1.14 1.87
N LEU A 54 -2.56 0.98 1.25
CA LEU A 54 -2.95 -0.21 0.53
C LEU A 54 -2.78 0.07 -0.96
N LYS A 55 -1.82 -0.60 -1.61
CA LYS A 55 -1.65 -0.58 -3.06
C LYS A 55 -2.48 -1.71 -3.67
N LEU A 56 -3.30 -1.35 -4.65
CA LEU A 56 -4.10 -2.27 -5.44
C LEU A 56 -3.40 -2.51 -6.78
N CYS A 57 -2.97 -3.76 -7.00
CA CYS A 57 -2.37 -4.21 -8.24
C CYS A 57 -3.28 -5.25 -8.92
N SER A 58 -2.88 -5.74 -10.10
CA SER A 58 -3.68 -6.68 -10.89
C SER A 58 -3.67 -8.10 -10.35
N LEU A 59 -2.62 -8.50 -9.62
CA LEU A 59 -2.46 -9.88 -9.13
C LEU A 59 -2.41 -9.95 -7.60
N SER A 60 -2.11 -8.85 -6.92
CA SER A 60 -1.94 -8.81 -5.47
C SER A 60 -2.43 -7.49 -4.85
N LEU A 61 -2.68 -7.54 -3.55
CA LEU A 61 -2.69 -6.35 -2.69
C LEU A 61 -1.33 -6.20 -2.03
N TYR A 62 -0.91 -4.96 -1.82
CA TYR A 62 0.25 -4.65 -1.01
C TYR A 62 -0.13 -3.72 0.13
N ILE A 63 0.22 -4.11 1.34
CA ILE A 63 0.14 -3.26 2.52
C ILE A 63 1.53 -2.67 2.72
N VAL A 64 1.62 -1.35 2.63
CA VAL A 64 2.87 -0.60 2.70
C VAL A 64 2.84 0.27 3.96
N PRO A 65 3.41 -0.20 5.09
CA PRO A 65 3.52 0.60 6.30
C PRO A 65 4.33 1.87 6.07
N ARG A 66 3.92 2.96 6.72
CA ARG A 66 4.69 4.21 6.73
C ARG A 66 6.01 4.04 7.48
N ASP A 67 6.03 3.21 8.53
CA ASP A 67 7.23 2.91 9.30
C ASP A 67 8.18 1.99 8.53
N VAL A 68 9.44 2.42 8.36
CA VAL A 68 10.49 1.68 7.63
C VAL A 68 10.90 0.37 8.29
N HIS A 69 10.68 0.23 9.60
CA HIS A 69 10.98 -0.99 10.34
C HIS A 69 9.91 -2.07 10.13
N GLU A 70 8.75 -1.69 9.60
CA GLU A 70 7.67 -2.60 9.28
C GLU A 70 7.81 -3.09 7.82
N PRO A 71 7.65 -4.41 7.58
CA PRO A 71 7.77 -4.99 6.24
C PRO A 71 6.58 -4.60 5.35
N ILE A 72 6.80 -4.63 4.04
CA ILE A 72 5.69 -4.52 3.08
C ILE A 72 5.07 -5.91 2.93
N THR A 73 3.78 -6.05 3.20
CA THR A 73 3.10 -7.34 3.08
C THR A 73 2.40 -7.44 1.74
N ARG A 74 2.69 -8.48 0.96
CA ARG A 74 2.01 -8.84 -0.29
C ARG A 74 0.98 -9.94 -0.04
N LEU A 75 -0.24 -9.73 -0.53
CA LEU A 75 -1.33 -10.69 -0.54
C LEU A 75 -1.71 -11.02 -1.99
N PRO A 76 -1.19 -12.12 -2.57
CA PRO A 76 -1.56 -12.55 -3.91
C PRO A 76 -3.03 -12.95 -3.95
N PHE A 77 -3.82 -12.44 -4.91
CA PHE A 77 -5.25 -12.74 -5.00
C PHE A 77 -5.57 -14.23 -5.15
N ARG A 78 -4.67 -15.00 -5.75
CA ARG A 78 -4.82 -16.47 -5.86
C ARG A 78 -4.87 -17.17 -4.50
N CYS A 79 -4.32 -16.55 -3.45
CA CYS A 79 -4.27 -17.08 -2.09
C CYS A 79 -5.31 -16.41 -1.18
N VAL A 80 -5.99 -15.36 -1.65
CA VAL A 80 -7.04 -14.67 -0.91
C VAL A 80 -8.31 -15.52 -0.97
N ASP A 81 -8.76 -15.96 0.20
CA ASP A 81 -9.94 -16.82 0.36
C ASP A 81 -11.22 -16.00 0.46
N ALA A 82 -11.17 -14.84 1.15
CA ALA A 82 -12.33 -13.97 1.35
C ALA A 82 -11.93 -12.51 1.61
N ILE A 83 -12.81 -11.59 1.21
CA ILE A 83 -12.76 -10.16 1.57
C ILE A 83 -14.12 -9.78 2.14
N ASP A 84 -14.16 -9.53 3.44
CA ASP A 84 -15.40 -9.26 4.17
C ASP A 84 -15.40 -7.83 4.68
N ALA A 85 -16.44 -7.06 4.32
CA ALA A 85 -16.69 -5.78 4.96
C ALA A 85 -17.09 -6.02 6.41
N LEU A 86 -16.40 -5.39 7.35
CA LEU A 86 -16.74 -5.42 8.77
C LEU A 86 -17.76 -4.32 9.07
N SER A 87 -18.84 -4.28 8.29
CA SER A 87 -19.90 -3.28 8.39
C SER A 87 -20.58 -3.37 9.75
N GLY A 88 -20.53 -2.26 10.50
CA GLY A 88 -21.02 -2.17 11.88
C GLY A 88 -19.92 -2.22 12.95
N GLN A 89 -18.71 -2.65 12.60
CA GLN A 89 -17.52 -2.41 13.40
C GLN A 89 -16.87 -1.13 12.91
N VAL A 90 -17.28 -0.01 13.48
CA VAL A 90 -16.60 1.26 13.25
C VAL A 90 -15.29 1.19 14.02
N SER A 91 -14.16 1.46 13.38
CA SER A 91 -12.90 1.62 14.14
C SER A 91 -13.12 2.66 15.23
N ALA A 92 -12.30 2.65 16.29
CA ALA A 92 -12.40 3.68 17.34
C ALA A 92 -12.32 5.13 16.80
N LEU A 93 -11.94 5.29 15.52
CA LEU A 93 -11.72 6.54 14.81
C LEU A 93 -12.70 6.78 13.65
N GLY A 94 -13.75 5.97 13.50
CA GLY A 94 -14.74 6.21 12.46
C GLY A 94 -14.43 5.61 11.09
N GLU A 95 -13.45 4.70 10.99
CA GLU A 95 -12.96 4.22 9.70
C GLU A 95 -13.77 3.01 9.19
N ASP A 96 -13.93 2.93 7.87
CA ASP A 96 -14.44 1.73 7.21
C ASP A 96 -13.43 0.59 7.34
N LEU A 97 -13.91 -0.56 7.81
CA LEU A 97 -13.08 -1.74 8.05
C LEU A 97 -13.47 -2.87 7.09
N PHE A 98 -12.47 -3.54 6.55
CA PHE A 98 -12.63 -4.82 5.87
C PHE A 98 -11.53 -5.78 6.32
N ALA A 99 -11.85 -7.06 6.34
CA ALA A 99 -10.91 -8.14 6.61
C ALA A 99 -10.56 -8.84 5.30
N VAL A 100 -9.29 -9.19 5.14
CA VAL A 100 -8.82 -10.06 4.05
C VAL A 100 -8.34 -11.36 4.69
N SER A 101 -9.00 -12.46 4.35
CA SER A 101 -8.57 -13.80 4.72
C SER A 101 -7.74 -14.35 3.57
N SER A 102 -6.53 -14.81 3.85
CA SER A 102 -5.62 -15.35 2.85
C SER A 102 -4.87 -16.55 3.42
N SER A 103 -4.74 -17.60 2.61
CA SER A 103 -3.93 -18.78 2.92
C SER A 103 -2.43 -18.50 2.92
N GLU A 104 -1.99 -17.46 2.20
CA GLU A 104 -0.60 -17.02 2.15
C GLU A 104 -0.48 -15.49 2.21
N ALA A 105 0.53 -15.02 2.92
CA ALA A 105 0.98 -13.64 2.91
C ALA A 105 2.52 -13.63 2.84
N VAL A 106 3.07 -12.74 2.02
CA VAL A 106 4.53 -12.65 1.83
C VAL A 106 5.02 -11.30 2.32
N ASP A 107 5.84 -11.31 3.36
CA ASP A 107 6.54 -10.11 3.81
C ASP A 107 7.77 -9.86 2.92
N LEU A 108 7.77 -8.70 2.29
CA LEU A 108 8.81 -8.25 1.38
C LEU A 108 9.84 -7.41 2.14
N ALA A 109 11.11 -7.80 1.98
CA ALA A 109 12.23 -6.97 2.41
C ALA A 109 12.44 -5.84 1.40
N VAL A 110 12.46 -4.61 1.88
CA VAL A 110 12.85 -3.46 1.06
C VAL A 110 14.37 -3.31 1.15
N GLY A 111 15.09 -3.59 0.08
CA GLY A 111 16.54 -3.37 -0.01
C GLY A 111 17.41 -4.40 0.72
N ASP A 112 17.08 -5.69 0.60
CA ASP A 112 17.91 -6.83 1.09
C ASP A 112 18.19 -6.78 2.61
N ARG A 113 17.31 -6.11 3.36
CA ARG A 113 17.36 -5.96 4.81
C ARG A 113 16.03 -6.36 5.41
N THR A 114 15.97 -7.52 6.06
CA THR A 114 15.05 -7.75 7.17
C THR A 114 15.49 -6.79 8.28
N ALA A 115 14.77 -5.66 8.46
CA ALA A 115 15.10 -4.70 9.51
C ALA A 115 15.20 -5.41 10.87
N PRO A 116 16.34 -5.26 11.57
CA PRO A 116 16.33 -4.34 12.70
C PRO A 116 17.59 -3.46 12.73
N TYR A 117 17.39 -2.14 12.86
CA TYR A 117 18.36 -1.23 13.47
C TYR A 117 17.61 -0.40 14.50
#